data_AF-A0A4Y2F5Q0-F1
#
_entry.id   AF-A0A4Y2F5Q0-F1
#
_cell.length_a   1.000
_cell.length_b   1.000
_cell.length_c   1.000
_cell.angle_alpha   90.00
_cell.angle_beta   90.00
_cell.angle_gamma   90.00
#
_symmetry.space_group_name_H-M   'P 1'
#
loop_
_entity.id
_entity.type
_entity.pdbx_description
1 polymer ?
#
loop_
_entity_poly.entity_id
_entity_poly.type
_entity_poly.pdbx_seq_one_letter_code
_entity_poly.pdbx_strand_id
1 'polypeptide(L)'
;MLTVCQNHIKNEISKASFVSVIADESTDVPSISQLAVVSRYVLSNEQPVERFWEFTNPPGNNTICIAECIQASLEKVVAKPEKLISQSYDGTNVISGQHAGVKAFIQRAYKNT
;
A
#
# COMPACT_ATOMS: atom_id res chain seq x y z
N MET A 1 -10.93 14.09 12.86
CA MET A 1 -11.40 14.08 11.46
C MET A 1 -10.77 12.93 10.67
N LEU A 2 -9.43 12.81 10.63
CA LEU A 2 -8.71 11.72 9.95
C LEU A 2 -9.18 10.31 10.36
N THR A 3 -9.28 10.05 11.67
CA THR A 3 -9.70 8.73 12.21
C THR A 3 -11.11 8.33 11.78
N VAL A 4 -12.03 9.28 11.61
CA VAL A 4 -13.39 9.02 11.13
C VAL A 4 -13.35 8.59 9.66
N CYS A 5 -12.57 9.29 8.82
CA CYS A 5 -12.35 8.92 7.43
C CYS A 5 -11.68 7.54 7.31
N GLN A 6 -10.64 7.28 8.10
CA GLN A 6 -9.94 5.99 8.10
C GLN A 6 -10.86 4.83 8.54
N ASN A 7 -11.71 5.05 9.54
CA ASN A 7 -12.71 4.04 9.94
C ASN A 7 -13.75 3.80 8.84
N HIS A 8 -14.16 4.85 8.13
CA HIS A 8 -15.06 4.71 6.98
C HIS A 8 -14.42 3.89 5.85
N ILE A 9 -13.19 4.23 5.46
CA ILE A 9 -12.41 3.50 4.44
C ILE A 9 -12.23 2.02 4.85
N LYS A 10 -11.86 1.75 6.10
CA LYS A 10 -11.74 0.39 6.64
C LYS A 10 -13.05 -0.40 6.52
N ASN A 11 -14.18 0.24 6.79
CA ASN A 11 -15.49 -0.38 6.65
C ASN A 11 -15.89 -0.61 5.18
N GLU A 12 -15.48 0.26 4.26
CA GLU A 12 -15.66 0.01 2.82
C GLU A 12 -14.81 -1.19 2.37
N ILE A 13 -13.53 -1.24 2.73
CA ILE A 13 -12.58 -2.31 2.38
C ILE A 13 -12.97 -3.65 3.01
N SER A 14 -13.54 -3.64 4.22
CA SER A 14 -14.03 -4.86 4.86
C SER A 14 -15.17 -5.51 4.06
N LYS A 15 -15.99 -4.71 3.37
CA LYS A 15 -17.10 -5.14 2.51
C LYS A 15 -16.67 -5.45 1.08
N ALA A 16 -15.62 -4.81 0.58
CA ALA A 16 -15.07 -5.10 -0.74
C ALA A 16 -14.55 -6.55 -0.82
N SER A 17 -14.77 -7.21 -1.96
CA SER A 17 -14.27 -8.57 -2.19
C SER A 17 -12.74 -8.61 -2.23
N PHE A 18 -12.15 -7.62 -2.90
CA PHE A 18 -10.70 -7.50 -3.09
C PHE A 18 -10.26 -6.04 -2.99
N VAL A 19 -8.97 -5.85 -2.79
CA VAL A 19 -8.30 -4.55 -2.73
C VAL A 19 -6.99 -4.61 -3.50
N SER A 20 -6.61 -3.48 -4.09
CA SER A 20 -5.29 -3.23 -4.68
C SER A 20 -4.63 -2.09 -3.91
N VAL A 21 -3.31 -2.14 -3.78
CA VAL A 21 -2.52 -1.05 -3.20
C VAL A 21 -1.73 -0.34 -4.28
N ILE A 22 -1.71 0.98 -4.17
CA ILE A 22 -0.85 1.87 -4.93
C ILE A 22 0.02 2.59 -3.90
N ALA A 23 1.34 2.48 -4.01
CA ALA A 23 2.26 3.29 -3.22
C ALA A 23 3.11 4.14 -4.17
N ASP A 24 3.12 5.44 -3.92
CA ASP A 24 3.87 6.42 -4.70
C ASP A 24 4.93 7.06 -3.82
N GLU A 25 6.19 6.95 -4.23
CA GLU A 25 7.32 7.55 -3.53
C GLU A 25 7.60 8.96 -4.07
N SER A 26 7.35 9.96 -3.23
CA SER A 26 7.83 11.33 -3.46
C SER A 26 9.10 11.55 -2.64
N THR A 27 10.11 12.16 -3.27
CA THR A 27 11.30 12.64 -2.57
C THR A 27 11.19 14.16 -2.44
N ASP A 28 10.89 14.64 -1.23
CA ASP A 28 11.00 16.07 -0.95
C ASP A 28 12.48 16.44 -0.77
N VAL A 29 12.89 17.57 -1.37
CA VAL A 29 14.20 18.18 -1.16
C VAL A 29 14.20 18.72 0.28
N PRO A 30 14.62 17.95 1.29
CA PRO A 30 15.92 17.26 1.35
C PRO A 30 15.83 15.76 1.72
N SER A 31 16.20 14.84 0.82
CA SER A 31 16.58 13.43 1.11
C SER A 31 15.62 12.53 1.91
N ILE A 32 14.44 13.02 2.32
CA ILE A 32 13.44 12.26 3.06
C ILE A 32 12.43 11.73 2.04
N SER A 33 12.43 10.42 1.89
CA SER A 33 11.41 9.71 1.13
C SER A 33 10.09 9.74 1.90
N GLN A 34 9.00 10.07 1.20
CA GLN A 34 7.64 9.97 1.69
C GLN A 34 6.83 9.12 0.73
N LEU A 35 6.13 8.12 1.27
CA LEU A 35 5.23 7.24 0.53
C LEU A 35 3.79 7.69 0.74
N ALA A 36 3.10 7.97 -0.37
CA ALA A 36 1.65 8.05 -0.39
C ALA A 36 1.08 6.64 -0.56
N VAL A 37 0.24 6.18 0.37
CA VAL A 37 -0.43 4.88 0.27
C VAL A 37 -1.89 5.09 -0.10
N VAL A 38 -2.31 4.49 -1.21
CA VAL A 38 -3.67 4.56 -1.73
C VAL A 38 -4.22 3.15 -1.88
N SER A 39 -5.46 2.95 -1.44
CA SER A 39 -6.21 1.70 -1.68
C SER A 39 -7.17 1.89 -2.83
N ARG A 40 -7.18 0.95 -3.77
CA ARG A 40 -8.16 0.87 -4.87
C ARG A 40 -9.03 -0.36 -4.69
N TYR A 41 -10.35 -0.19 -4.72
CA TYR A 41 -11.30 -1.28 -4.58
C TYR A 41 -12.66 -0.91 -5.19
N VAL A 42 -13.58 -1.88 -5.25
CA VAL A 42 -14.92 -1.71 -5.79
C VAL A 42 -15.93 -1.66 -4.65
N LEU A 43 -16.77 -0.63 -4.63
CA LEU A 43 -17.87 -0.49 -3.69
C LEU A 43 -19.01 -1.46 -4.00
N SER A 44 -19.95 -1.63 -3.07
CA SER A 44 -21.11 -2.52 -3.25
C SER A 44 -22.04 -2.11 -4.41
N ASN A 45 -21.95 -0.86 -4.88
CA ASN A 45 -22.66 -0.36 -6.06
C ASN A 45 -21.82 -0.47 -7.35
N GLU A 46 -20.81 -1.34 -7.35
CA GLU A 46 -19.92 -1.63 -8.48
C GLU A 46 -19.02 -0.47 -8.92
N GLN A 47 -18.98 0.62 -8.16
CA GLN A 47 -18.13 1.77 -8.47
C GLN A 47 -16.69 1.53 -8.00
N PRO A 48 -15.68 1.63 -8.89
CA PRO A 48 -14.29 1.64 -8.48
C PRO A 48 -13.96 2.96 -7.78
N VAL A 49 -13.27 2.88 -6.65
CA VAL A 49 -12.81 4.04 -5.90
C VAL A 49 -11.35 3.91 -5.53
N GLU A 50 -10.70 5.06 -5.42
CA GLU A 50 -9.38 5.20 -4.82
C GLU A 50 -9.51 6.02 -3.55
N ARG A 51 -8.92 5.51 -2.47
CA ARG A 51 -8.90 6.18 -1.17
C ARG A 51 -7.47 6.32 -0.71
N PHE A 52 -7.04 7.57 -0.53
CA PHE A 52 -5.83 7.89 0.19
C PHE A 52 -5.94 7.37 1.63
N TRP A 53 -4.92 6.64 2.07
CA TRP A 53 -4.88 6.04 3.40
C TRP A 53 -4.00 6.85 4.35
N GLU A 54 -2.73 7.03 4.00
CA GLU A 54 -1.77 7.80 4.78
C GLU A 54 -0.56 8.21 3.93
N PHE A 55 0.13 9.25 4.41
CA PHE A 55 1.53 9.46 4.09
C PHE A 55 2.36 8.78 5.16
N THR A 56 3.38 8.05 4.75
CA THR A 56 4.30 7.38 5.67
C THR A 56 5.74 7.58 5.19
N ASN A 57 6.66 7.73 6.13
CA ASN A 57 8.06 7.99 5.81
C ASN A 57 8.87 6.73 6.07
N PRO A 58 9.45 6.09 5.05
CA PRO A 58 10.42 5.03 5.26
C PRO A 58 11.59 5.54 6.11
N PRO A 59 12.14 4.71 7.02
CA PRO A 59 13.33 5.08 7.78
C PRO A 59 14.59 5.21 6.92
N GLY A 60 14.54 4.75 5.66
CA GLY A 60 15.59 4.93 4.66
C GLY A 60 15.05 4.69 3.26
N ASN A 61 15.80 5.09 2.24
CA ASN A 61 15.43 5.00 0.82
C ASN A 61 15.79 3.64 0.17
N ASN A 62 16.17 2.64 0.97
CA ASN A 62 16.44 1.30 0.46
C ASN A 62 15.14 0.50 0.31
N THR A 63 15.17 -0.49 -0.59
CA THR A 63 14.00 -1.32 -0.94
C THR A 63 13.36 -2.05 0.25
N ILE A 64 14.16 -2.44 1.25
CA ILE A 64 13.65 -3.14 2.44
C ILE A 64 12.84 -2.18 3.31
N CYS A 65 13.40 -1.00 3.63
CA CYS A 65 12.72 0.02 4.42
C CYS A 65 11.40 0.46 3.76
N ILE A 66 11.39 0.62 2.44
CA ILE A 66 10.18 0.95 1.68
C ILE A 66 9.16 -0.19 1.79
N ALA A 67 9.58 -1.44 1.58
CA ALA A 67 8.68 -2.58 1.61
C ALA A 67 8.09 -2.83 3.01
N GLU A 68 8.88 -2.72 4.07
CA GLU A 68 8.42 -2.82 5.46
C GLU A 68 7.41 -1.69 5.78
N CYS A 69 7.66 -0.48 5.29
CA CYS A 69 6.77 0.66 5.48
C CYS A 69 5.41 0.45 4.79
N ILE A 70 5.42 -0.07 3.56
CA ILE A 70 4.21 -0.44 2.82
C ILE A 70 3.48 -1.58 3.53
N GLN A 71 4.19 -2.62 3.98
CA GLN A 71 3.60 -3.74 4.72
C GLN A 71 2.91 -3.25 5.99
N ALA A 72 3.56 -2.40 6.79
CA ALA A 72 2.98 -1.83 8.00
C ALA A 72 1.71 -1.01 7.70
N SER A 73 1.65 -0.35 6.53
CA SER A 73 0.46 0.37 6.08
C SER A 73 -0.67 -0.60 5.69
N LEU A 74 -0.33 -1.67 4.97
CA LEU A 74 -1.26 -2.73 4.57
C LEU A 74 -1.85 -3.47 5.77
N GLU A 75 -1.06 -3.79 6.79
CA GLU A 75 -1.53 -4.45 8.02
C GLU A 75 -2.60 -3.64 8.76
N LYS A 76 -2.59 -2.30 8.63
CA LYS A 76 -3.62 -1.44 9.22
C LYS A 76 -4.94 -1.52 8.46
N VAL A 77 -4.94 -1.88 7.18
CA VAL A 77 -6.09 -1.73 6.26
C VAL A 77 -6.66 -3.06 5.81
N VAL A 78 -5.78 -3.98 5.43
CA VAL A 78 -6.10 -5.28 4.85
C VAL A 78 -6.19 -6.32 5.97
N ALA A 79 -7.39 -6.51 6.50
CA ALA A 79 -7.64 -7.46 7.59
C ALA A 79 -7.37 -8.93 7.22
N LYS A 80 -7.40 -9.25 5.93
CA LYS A 80 -7.30 -10.61 5.37
C LYS A 80 -6.32 -10.58 4.19
N PRO A 81 -5.13 -11.21 4.29
CA PRO A 81 -4.10 -11.14 3.25
C PRO A 81 -4.58 -11.57 1.87
N GLU A 82 -5.51 -12.53 1.79
CA GLU A 82 -6.11 -13.03 0.56
C GLU A 82 -6.93 -11.98 -0.22
N LYS A 83 -7.32 -10.87 0.41
CA LYS A 83 -8.06 -9.80 -0.27
C LYS A 83 -7.16 -8.93 -1.14
N LEU A 84 -5.87 -8.83 -0.84
CA LEU A 84 -4.96 -8.02 -1.65
C LEU A 84 -4.63 -8.81 -2.92
N ILE A 85 -4.98 -8.26 -4.09
CA ILE A 85 -4.81 -8.95 -5.39
C ILE A 85 -3.87 -8.24 -6.36
N SER A 86 -3.43 -7.03 -6.00
CA SER A 86 -2.60 -6.22 -6.88
C SER A 86 -1.84 -5.18 -6.05
N GLN A 87 -0.65 -4.86 -6.55
CA GLN A 87 0.29 -3.90 -5.97
C GLN A 87 0.90 -3.11 -7.12
N SER A 88 0.88 -1.78 -7.01
CA SER A 88 1.47 -0.86 -7.97
C SER A 88 2.39 0.09 -7.21
N TYR A 89 3.62 0.24 -7.68
CA TYR A 89 4.63 1.06 -7.03
C TYR A 89 5.23 2.02 -8.05
N ASP A 90 5.18 3.32 -7.78
CA ASP A 90 5.86 4.36 -8.59
C ASP A 90 6.91 5.08 -7.75
N GLY A 91 7.96 5.59 -8.39
CA GLY A 91 9.10 6.24 -7.73
C GLY A 91 10.01 5.31 -6.91
N THR A 92 9.51 4.15 -6.49
CA THR A 92 10.30 3.16 -5.76
C THR A 92 11.28 2.46 -6.68
N ASN A 93 12.50 2.23 -6.18
CA ASN A 93 13.47 1.34 -6.81
C ASN A 93 12.90 -0.10 -6.84
N VAL A 94 12.10 -0.41 -7.86
CA VAL A 94 11.60 -1.76 -8.21
C VAL A 94 12.79 -2.54 -8.79
N ILE A 95 13.80 -2.80 -7.96
CA ILE A 95 15.02 -3.46 -8.41
C ILE A 95 14.68 -4.93 -8.68
N SER A 96 14.64 -5.28 -9.97
CA SER A 96 14.79 -6.64 -10.44
C SER A 96 16.25 -7.07 -10.24
N GLY A 97 16.53 -7.87 -9.21
CA GLY A 97 17.86 -8.38 -8.89
C GLY A 97 17.87 -9.29 -7.66
N GLN A 98 18.98 -10.01 -7.42
CA GLN A 98 19.16 -11.18 -6.54
C GLN A 98 18.52 -11.18 -5.14
N HIS A 99 18.08 -10.02 -4.63
CA HIS A 99 17.29 -9.87 -3.41
C HIS A 99 15.95 -9.22 -3.77
N ALA A 100 15.00 -10.04 -4.23
CA ALA A 100 13.56 -9.82 -4.29
C ALA A 100 13.09 -8.39 -3.91
N GLY A 101 12.89 -7.51 -4.91
CA GLY A 101 12.44 -6.13 -4.69
C GLY A 101 11.07 -6.00 -4.01
N VAL A 102 10.57 -4.76 -3.78
CA VAL A 102 9.35 -4.45 -2.99
C VAL A 102 8.20 -5.44 -3.26
N LYS A 103 7.89 -5.67 -4.54
CA LYS A 103 6.87 -6.62 -4.98
C LYS A 103 7.05 -8.01 -4.37
N ALA A 104 8.25 -8.59 -4.50
CA ALA A 104 8.52 -9.94 -4.05
C ALA A 104 8.62 -10.03 -2.51
N PHE A 105 8.96 -8.94 -1.83
CA PHE A 105 8.85 -8.86 -0.36
C PHE A 105 7.39 -8.94 0.09
N ILE A 106 6.51 -8.09 -0.47
CA ILE A 106 5.09 -8.04 -0.12
C ILE A 106 4.37 -9.35 -0.48
N GLN A 107 4.72 -9.99 -1.60
CA GLN A 107 4.17 -11.29 -2.00
C GLN A 107 4.39 -12.41 -0.97
N ARG A 108 5.40 -12.31 -0.09
CA ARG A 108 5.63 -13.30 0.98
C ARG A 108 4.47 -13.31 1.98
N ALA A 109 3.90 -12.15 2.29
CA ALA A 109 2.77 -11.99 3.19
C ALA A 109 1.42 -12.06 2.43
N TYR A 110 1.37 -11.54 1.20
CA TYR A 110 0.15 -11.40 0.41
C TYR A 110 0.25 -12.21 -0.89
N LYS A 111 -0.06 -13.51 -0.81
CA LYS A 111 0.17 -14.49 -1.89
C LYS A 111 -0.67 -14.28 -3.16
N ASN A 112 -1.73 -13.48 -3.09
CA ASN A 112 -2.64 -13.24 -4.22
C ASN A 112 -2.20 -12.06 -5.10
N THR A 113 -1.03 -11.48 -4.83
CA THR A 113 -0.51 -10.26 -5.48
C THR A 113 0.73 -10.47 -6.35
#